data_AF-A0A6N8KXL6-F1
#
_entry.id   AF-A0A6N8KXL6-F1
#
_cell.length_a   1.000
_cell.length_b   1.000
_cell.length_c   1.000
_cell.angle_alpha   90.00
_cell.angle_beta   90.00
_cell.angle_gamma   90.00
#
_symmetry.space_group_name_H-M   'P 1'
#
loop_
_entity.id
_entity.type
_entity.pdbx_description
1 polymer ?
#
loop_
_entity_poly.entity_id
_entity_poly.type
_entity_poly.pdbx_seq_one_letter_code
_entity_poly.pdbx_strand_id
1 'polypeptide(L)'
;MKNCMKRIRYVLLYSMLLLSLLGCKTRTDLVDFGEISLITDWTRRMAELSVPASYTVKIGEQLLTFSGSTNPLPELLPGNYPLLAYNTAEGITVNHSLASVALQNGLLSPQPGWLFSARGSIQVQNNKTESVTLQMQQQVRLLKITLTPTGGTAGRLTGIQATLTGLAGSWDLAEEKPAGLALSVPLQFAKQANGSWQAEVRLLGIIGAKQELRGTLHFQDGNPVDLALESDLSKDLAGFNTDKHIPMSLNATMETYTEAGFSIRINDWKRETETGTAN
;
A
#
# COMPACT_ATOMS: atom_id res chain seq x y z
N MET A 1 -99.05 47.38 32.35
CA MET A 1 -99.83 47.14 31.11
C MET A 1 -98.86 46.87 29.96
N LYS A 2 -99.24 45.93 29.09
CA LYS A 2 -98.55 45.42 27.88
C LYS A 2 -97.55 44.25 28.08
N ASN A 3 -98.17 43.08 28.24
CA ASN A 3 -97.73 41.83 27.65
C ASN A 3 -97.65 41.94 26.12
N CYS A 4 -96.63 41.32 25.51
CA CYS A 4 -96.68 40.60 24.23
C CYS A 4 -95.38 39.77 24.16
N MET A 5 -95.30 38.51 24.59
CA MET A 5 -95.98 37.28 24.17
C MET A 5 -95.66 36.83 22.72
N LYS A 6 -94.59 36.02 22.58
CA LYS A 6 -94.51 34.74 21.82
C LYS A 6 -93.06 34.23 21.92
N ARG A 7 -92.71 33.27 22.81
CA ARG A 7 -92.94 31.81 22.80
C ARG A 7 -92.49 31.10 21.51
N ILE A 8 -91.40 30.31 21.62
CA ILE A 8 -91.23 28.88 21.25
C ILE A 8 -89.96 28.41 21.98
N ARG A 9 -90.09 27.82 23.20
CA ARG A 9 -90.05 26.38 23.55
C ARG A 9 -88.72 25.68 23.19
N TYR A 10 -87.82 25.49 24.18
CA TYR A 10 -87.54 24.23 24.93
C TYR A 10 -86.82 23.17 24.03
N VAL A 11 -85.69 22.53 24.35
CA VAL A 11 -85.31 21.89 25.62
C VAL A 11 -83.88 21.29 25.53
N LEU A 12 -83.12 21.38 26.64
CA LEU A 12 -82.10 20.46 27.22
C LEU A 12 -80.74 20.06 26.56
N LEU A 13 -79.73 20.16 27.45
CA LEU A 13 -78.69 19.18 27.82
C LEU A 13 -77.35 19.07 27.04
N TYR A 14 -76.28 19.50 27.74
CA TYR A 14 -75.00 18.81 28.00
C TYR A 14 -74.33 18.01 26.86
N SER A 15 -73.14 18.44 26.43
CA SER A 15 -71.99 17.53 26.41
C SER A 15 -70.64 18.26 26.39
N MET A 16 -69.72 17.67 27.14
CA MET A 16 -68.31 17.96 27.33
C MET A 16 -67.55 17.82 26.00
N LEU A 17 -66.71 18.79 25.61
CA LEU A 17 -65.76 18.59 24.51
C LEU A 17 -64.35 19.10 24.84
N LEU A 18 -63.55 18.11 25.23
CA LEU A 18 -62.10 17.93 25.15
C LEU A 18 -61.19 19.14 24.89
N LEU A 19 -60.28 19.34 25.86
CA LEU A 19 -58.92 19.84 25.66
C LEU A 19 -58.25 19.09 24.48
N SER A 20 -58.04 19.76 23.36
CA SER A 20 -57.00 19.38 22.39
C SER A 20 -55.71 20.12 22.74
N LEU A 21 -54.91 19.53 23.63
CA LEU A 21 -53.48 19.81 23.67
C LEU A 21 -52.94 19.49 22.28
N LEU A 22 -52.51 20.51 21.53
CA LEU A 22 -51.59 20.34 20.42
C LEU A 22 -50.28 19.81 21.01
N GLY A 23 -50.23 18.50 21.25
CA GLY A 23 -49.01 17.75 21.28
C GLY A 23 -48.44 17.83 19.88
N CYS A 24 -47.63 18.86 19.62
CA CYS A 24 -46.58 18.75 18.63
C CYS A 24 -45.66 17.65 19.15
N LYS A 25 -46.01 16.38 18.90
CA LYS A 25 -45.04 15.30 18.83
C LYS A 25 -44.11 15.74 17.70
N THR A 26 -43.06 16.46 18.05
CA THR A 26 -41.81 16.28 17.33
C THR A 26 -41.55 14.78 17.45
N ARG A 27 -41.94 14.01 16.43
CA ARG A 27 -41.16 12.84 16.08
C ARG A 27 -39.77 13.43 15.82
N THR A 28 -38.96 13.48 16.86
CA THR A 28 -37.55 13.20 16.66
C THR A 28 -37.59 11.82 16.06
N ASP A 29 -37.53 11.75 14.73
CA ASP A 29 -37.13 10.54 14.04
C ASP A 29 -35.77 10.23 14.65
N LEU A 30 -35.78 9.39 15.69
CA LEU A 30 -34.58 8.88 16.32
C LEU A 30 -33.91 8.07 15.21
N VAL A 31 -32.95 8.70 14.55
CA VAL A 31 -32.01 7.98 13.69
C VAL A 31 -31.27 7.07 14.66
N ASP A 32 -31.59 5.78 14.57
CA ASP A 32 -30.94 4.75 15.36
C ASP A 32 -29.77 4.23 14.54
N PHE A 33 -28.57 4.58 14.99
CA PHE A 33 -27.34 4.31 14.28
C PHE A 33 -27.02 2.82 14.35
N GLY A 34 -26.65 2.24 13.20
CA GLY A 34 -26.10 0.89 13.17
C GLY A 34 -24.73 0.84 13.83
N GLU A 35 -24.44 -0.22 14.57
CA GLU A 35 -23.10 -0.48 15.11
C GLU A 35 -22.23 -1.17 14.05
N ILE A 36 -21.11 -0.54 13.67
CA ILE A 36 -20.24 -1.11 12.64
C ILE A 36 -18.88 -1.46 13.23
N SER A 37 -18.44 -2.69 12.97
CA SER A 37 -17.08 -3.13 13.31
C SER A 37 -16.21 -3.22 12.05
N LEU A 38 -15.07 -2.52 12.06
CA LEU A 38 -14.01 -2.70 11.09
C LEU A 38 -13.08 -3.83 11.54
N ILE A 39 -12.89 -4.82 10.67
CA ILE A 39 -11.92 -5.90 10.83
C ILE A 39 -10.77 -5.67 9.85
N THR A 40 -9.53 -5.76 10.31
CA THR A 40 -8.35 -5.75 9.44
C THR A 40 -7.68 -7.12 9.40
N ASP A 41 -7.62 -7.70 8.20
CA ASP A 41 -6.92 -8.93 7.90
C ASP A 41 -5.48 -8.61 7.43
N TRP A 42 -4.48 -9.15 8.13
CA TRP A 42 -3.05 -8.91 7.87
C TRP A 42 -2.33 -10.13 7.29
N THR A 43 -3.08 -11.08 6.72
CA THR A 43 -2.54 -12.33 6.13
C THR A 43 -1.71 -12.09 4.87
N ARG A 44 -1.94 -11.00 4.13
CA ARG A 44 -1.12 -10.59 2.95
C ARG A 44 0.17 -9.86 3.36
N ARG A 45 0.75 -10.39 4.44
CA ARG A 45 2.02 -10.13 5.15
C ARG A 45 3.20 -10.97 4.66
N MET A 46 4.41 -10.45 4.47
CA MET A 46 5.60 -11.30 4.68
C MET A 46 5.58 -11.83 6.11
N ALA A 47 5.78 -13.13 6.31
CA ALA A 47 5.58 -13.80 7.60
C ALA A 47 6.48 -13.23 8.71
N GLU A 48 7.71 -12.81 8.38
CA GLU A 48 8.67 -12.30 9.38
C GLU A 48 8.36 -10.89 9.87
N LEU A 49 7.48 -10.15 9.18
CA LEU A 49 7.14 -8.80 9.63
C LEU A 49 6.23 -8.84 10.87
N SER A 50 6.08 -7.72 11.55
CA SER A 50 5.02 -7.54 12.54
C SER A 50 3.83 -6.81 11.91
N VAL A 51 2.66 -6.98 12.51
CA VAL A 51 1.52 -6.09 12.24
C VAL A 51 1.88 -4.69 12.78
N PRO A 52 1.64 -3.60 12.02
CA PRO A 52 1.87 -2.25 12.50
C PRO A 52 1.12 -1.97 13.81
N ALA A 53 1.77 -1.28 14.75
CA ALA A 53 1.17 -0.94 16.04
C ALA A 53 -0.06 -0.02 15.91
N SER A 54 -0.14 0.76 14.82
CA SER A 54 -1.31 1.54 14.47
C SER A 54 -1.42 1.75 12.96
N TYR A 55 -2.62 2.09 12.51
CA TYR A 55 -2.93 2.44 11.13
C TYR A 55 -4.03 3.49 11.05
N THR A 56 -4.04 4.21 9.95
CA THR A 56 -5.04 5.22 9.61
C THR A 56 -6.12 4.59 8.73
N VAL A 57 -7.38 4.97 8.96
CA VAL A 57 -8.51 4.63 8.10
C VAL A 57 -9.21 5.93 7.70
N LYS A 58 -9.28 6.16 6.39
CA LYS A 58 -10.09 7.22 5.79
C LYS A 58 -11.50 6.69 5.53
N ILE A 59 -12.50 7.40 6.04
CA ILE A 59 -13.93 7.11 5.86
C ILE A 59 -14.60 8.40 5.38
N GLY A 60 -14.98 8.46 4.10
CA GLY A 60 -15.35 9.75 3.51
C GLY A 60 -14.21 10.76 3.66
N GLU A 61 -14.43 11.89 4.36
CA GLU A 61 -13.39 12.90 4.65
C GLU A 61 -12.73 12.73 6.03
N GLN A 62 -13.20 11.79 6.86
CA GLN A 62 -12.66 11.58 8.21
C GLN A 62 -11.43 10.68 8.18
N LEU A 63 -10.44 11.01 8.99
CA LEU A 63 -9.26 10.16 9.25
C LEU A 63 -9.31 9.68 10.71
N LEU A 64 -9.29 8.36 10.88
CA LEU A 64 -9.32 7.69 12.18
C LEU A 64 -8.05 6.88 12.36
N THR A 65 -7.59 6.72 13.61
CA THR A 65 -6.43 5.89 13.95
C THR A 65 -6.87 4.72 14.80
N PHE A 66 -6.45 3.52 14.41
CA PHE A 66 -6.75 2.27 15.11
C PHE A 66 -5.47 1.47 15.37
N SER A 67 -5.55 0.56 16.34
CA SER A 67 -4.45 -0.34 16.71
C SER A 67 -4.90 -1.81 16.86
N GLY A 68 -6.22 -2.06 16.93
CA GLY A 68 -6.78 -3.41 17.04
C GLY A 68 -7.00 -4.07 15.68
N SER A 69 -7.20 -5.39 15.68
CA SER A 69 -7.66 -6.14 14.51
C SER A 69 -9.17 -6.00 14.28
N THR A 70 -9.94 -5.69 15.33
CA THR A 70 -11.37 -5.38 15.29
C THR A 70 -11.59 -4.06 16.02
N ASN A 71 -12.21 -3.09 15.37
CA ASN A 71 -12.42 -1.74 15.93
C ASN A 71 -13.83 -1.25 15.62
N PRO A 72 -14.51 -0.59 16.58
CA PRO A 72 -15.76 0.08 16.29
C PRO A 72 -15.51 1.28 15.38
N LEU A 73 -16.35 1.45 14.36
CA LEU A 73 -16.44 2.68 13.60
C LEU A 73 -17.32 3.69 14.36
N PRO A 74 -17.13 5.00 14.14
CA PRO A 74 -18.03 6.01 14.68
C PRO A 74 -19.45 5.81 14.11
N GLU A 75 -20.44 6.44 14.74
CA GLU A 75 -21.79 6.50 14.22
C GLU A 75 -21.79 7.16 12.82
N LEU A 76 -22.27 6.42 11.82
CA LEU A 76 -22.38 6.86 10.44
C LEU A 76 -23.85 6.96 10.03
N LEU A 77 -24.20 8.02 9.32
CA LEU A 77 -25.52 8.09 8.68
C LEU A 77 -25.65 7.03 7.59
N PRO A 78 -26.86 6.54 7.29
CA PRO A 78 -27.08 5.64 6.17
C PRO A 78 -26.49 6.17 4.87
N GLY A 79 -25.76 5.32 4.15
CA GLY A 79 -25.04 5.72 2.95
C GLY A 79 -23.91 4.75 2.60
N ASN A 80 -23.30 4.96 1.45
CA ASN A 80 -22.12 4.22 1.02
C ASN A 80 -20.86 5.02 1.35
N TYR A 81 -19.91 4.40 2.06
CA TYR A 81 -18.66 5.04 2.43
C TYR A 81 -17.48 4.26 1.85
N PRO A 82 -16.64 4.88 0.99
CA PRO A 82 -15.36 4.30 0.63
C PRO A 82 -14.43 4.32 1.84
N LEU A 83 -13.66 3.24 1.97
CA LEU A 83 -12.67 3.04 3.01
C LEU A 83 -11.29 2.93 2.39
N LEU A 84 -10.32 3.64 2.96
CA LEU A 84 -8.90 3.48 2.63
C LEU A 84 -8.11 3.39 3.94
N ALA A 85 -7.49 2.23 4.18
CA ALA A 85 -6.64 2.00 5.33
C ALA A 85 -5.17 1.97 4.93
N TYR A 86 -4.28 2.52 5.76
CA TYR A 86 -2.83 2.44 5.59
C TYR A 86 -2.09 2.70 6.90
N ASN A 87 -0.91 2.11 7.08
CA ASN A 87 -0.03 2.45 8.21
C ASN A 87 0.95 3.57 7.84
N THR A 88 1.57 4.16 8.87
CA THR A 88 2.75 5.01 8.68
C THR A 88 3.98 4.11 8.47
N ALA A 89 4.80 4.44 7.48
CA ALA A 89 6.04 3.72 7.17
C ALA A 89 7.20 4.71 7.05
N GLU A 90 8.35 4.34 7.62
CA GLU A 90 9.55 5.18 7.56
C GLU A 90 9.96 5.50 6.11
N GLY A 91 10.34 6.75 5.84
CA GLY A 91 10.74 7.16 4.50
C GLY A 91 9.61 7.16 3.47
N ILE A 92 8.34 6.99 3.88
CA ILE A 92 7.16 7.10 3.01
C ILE A 92 6.21 8.14 3.59
N THR A 93 5.77 9.08 2.75
CA THR A 93 4.70 10.03 3.08
C THR A 93 3.44 9.66 2.31
N VAL A 94 2.28 9.68 2.97
CA VAL A 94 0.98 9.51 2.31
C VAL A 94 0.28 10.86 2.29
N ASN A 95 0.00 11.40 1.10
CA ASN A 95 -0.82 12.58 0.91
C ASN A 95 -2.11 12.20 0.17
N HIS A 96 -3.26 12.36 0.82
CA HIS A 96 -4.53 11.79 0.39
C HIS A 96 -4.45 10.27 0.18
N SER A 97 -4.35 9.80 -1.07
CA SER A 97 -4.14 8.39 -1.42
C SER A 97 -2.75 8.10 -1.98
N LEU A 98 -1.91 9.12 -2.20
CA LEU A 98 -0.62 8.96 -2.86
C LEU A 98 0.48 8.73 -1.83
N ALA A 99 0.96 7.49 -1.73
CA ALA A 99 2.16 7.15 -0.99
C ALA A 99 3.41 7.47 -1.82
N SER A 100 4.41 8.13 -1.24
CA SER A 100 5.65 8.52 -1.93
C SER A 100 6.88 8.25 -1.08
N VAL A 101 7.91 7.63 -1.68
CA VAL A 101 9.21 7.35 -1.05
C VAL A 101 10.05 8.62 -1.03
N ALA A 102 10.78 8.85 0.06
CA ALA A 102 11.73 9.93 0.18
C ALA A 102 12.87 9.82 -0.85
N LEU A 103 13.29 10.98 -1.37
CA LEU A 103 14.42 11.06 -2.27
C LEU A 103 15.68 11.55 -1.54
N GLN A 104 16.81 10.97 -1.90
CA GLN A 104 18.14 11.41 -1.49
C GLN A 104 18.96 11.71 -2.74
N ASN A 105 19.38 12.97 -2.90
CA ASN A 105 20.14 13.43 -4.07
C ASN A 105 19.47 13.07 -5.43
N GLY A 106 18.13 13.15 -5.48
CA GLY A 106 17.35 12.83 -6.69
C GLY A 106 17.14 11.33 -6.95
N LEU A 107 17.65 10.45 -6.09
CA LEU A 107 17.42 9.00 -6.14
C LEU A 107 16.46 8.56 -5.05
N LEU A 108 15.77 7.44 -5.27
CA LEU A 108 14.95 6.81 -4.23
C LEU A 108 15.82 6.36 -3.06
N SER A 109 15.32 6.55 -1.84
CA SER A 109 15.90 5.87 -0.68
C SER A 109 15.77 4.35 -0.86
N PRO A 110 16.84 3.55 -0.67
CA PRO A 110 16.83 2.12 -0.99
C PRO A 110 16.09 1.24 0.03
N GLN A 111 15.77 1.78 1.21
CA GLN A 111 15.22 1.02 2.32
C GLN A 111 14.03 1.76 2.98
N PRO A 112 12.95 2.08 2.24
CA PRO A 112 11.72 2.54 2.87
C PRO A 112 11.19 1.46 3.84
N GLY A 113 10.44 1.92 4.84
CA GLY A 113 9.70 1.07 5.76
C GLY A 113 8.58 0.30 5.06
N TRP A 114 8.01 -0.68 5.76
CA TRP A 114 6.93 -1.50 5.22
C TRP A 114 5.60 -0.76 5.25
N LEU A 115 5.10 -0.40 4.06
CA LEU A 115 3.76 0.12 3.88
C LEU A 115 2.78 -1.02 3.62
N PHE A 116 1.64 -0.96 4.28
CA PHE A 116 0.46 -1.77 4.07
C PHE A 116 -0.72 -0.86 3.78
N SER A 117 -1.59 -1.31 2.89
CA SER A 117 -2.85 -0.61 2.65
C SER A 117 -3.96 -1.56 2.25
N ALA A 118 -5.20 -1.12 2.45
CA ALA A 118 -6.39 -1.78 1.96
C ALA A 118 -7.40 -0.74 1.51
N ARG A 119 -8.19 -1.08 0.51
CA ARG A 119 -9.40 -0.33 0.15
C ARG A 119 -10.62 -1.22 0.31
N GLY A 120 -11.76 -0.58 0.52
CA GLY A 120 -13.05 -1.24 0.58
C GLY A 120 -14.18 -0.22 0.59
N SER A 121 -15.38 -0.69 0.88
CA SER A 121 -16.53 0.17 1.09
C SER A 121 -17.49 -0.47 2.07
N ILE A 122 -18.27 0.34 2.75
CA ILE A 122 -19.37 -0.12 3.59
C ILE A 122 -20.66 0.60 3.25
N GLN A 123 -21.75 -0.17 3.16
CA GLN A 123 -23.10 0.32 2.98
C GLN A 123 -23.81 0.38 4.34
N VAL A 124 -23.83 1.54 4.95
CA VAL A 124 -24.46 1.78 6.25
C VAL A 124 -25.98 1.82 6.10
N GLN A 125 -26.67 1.09 6.96
CA GLN A 125 -28.12 1.02 7.03
C GLN A 125 -28.60 1.31 8.46
N ASN A 126 -29.79 1.89 8.59
CA ASN A 126 -30.40 2.16 9.89
C ASN A 126 -30.58 0.87 10.71
N ASN A 127 -30.28 0.95 12.01
CA ASN A 127 -30.53 -0.08 13.02
C ASN A 127 -29.90 -1.45 12.70
N LYS A 128 -28.78 -1.48 11.96
CA LYS A 128 -28.07 -2.73 11.64
C LYS A 128 -26.68 -2.77 12.26
N THR A 129 -26.40 -3.85 12.97
CA THR A 129 -25.04 -4.20 13.39
C THR A 129 -24.36 -4.98 12.27
N GLU A 130 -23.27 -4.45 11.73
CA GLU A 130 -22.54 -5.06 10.61
C GLU A 130 -21.02 -5.04 10.84
N SER A 131 -20.30 -5.87 10.08
CA SER A 131 -18.85 -5.83 10.04
C SER A 131 -18.34 -5.69 8.60
N VAL A 132 -17.22 -4.98 8.45
CA VAL A 132 -16.49 -4.86 7.19
C VAL A 132 -15.07 -5.32 7.39
N THR A 133 -14.59 -6.18 6.49
CA THR A 133 -13.20 -6.68 6.53
C THR A 133 -12.38 -6.00 5.45
N LEU A 134 -11.27 -5.39 5.85
CA LEU A 134 -10.23 -4.87 4.96
C LEU A 134 -9.03 -5.81 4.98
N GLN A 135 -8.68 -6.36 3.82
CA GLN A 135 -7.47 -7.16 3.67
C GLN A 135 -6.27 -6.25 3.39
N MET A 136 -5.42 -6.06 4.40
CA MET A 136 -4.22 -5.24 4.37
C MET A 136 -3.15 -5.89 3.49
N GLN A 137 -2.85 -5.26 2.36
CA GLN A 137 -1.85 -5.70 1.39
C GLN A 137 -0.51 -5.02 1.65
N GLN A 138 0.58 -5.78 1.65
CA GLN A 138 1.93 -5.22 1.60
C GLN A 138 2.15 -4.46 0.28
N GLN A 139 2.59 -3.20 0.36
CA GLN A 139 2.82 -2.33 -0.80
C GLN A 139 4.29 -2.14 -1.15
N VAL A 140 5.20 -2.39 -0.21
CA VAL A 140 6.65 -2.38 -0.42
C VAL A 140 7.12 -3.81 -0.60
N ARG A 141 7.94 -4.09 -1.61
CA ARG A 141 8.49 -5.43 -1.89
C ARG A 141 10.00 -5.44 -1.72
N LEU A 142 10.54 -6.50 -1.13
CA LEU A 142 11.97 -6.79 -1.13
C LEU A 142 12.39 -7.32 -2.51
N LEU A 143 13.41 -6.69 -3.09
CA LEU A 143 14.13 -7.19 -4.26
C LEU A 143 15.56 -7.53 -3.85
N LYS A 144 15.95 -8.78 -4.12
CA LYS A 144 17.30 -9.29 -3.92
C LYS A 144 17.92 -9.58 -5.30
N ILE A 145 19.10 -9.02 -5.54
CA ILE A 145 19.84 -9.20 -6.79
C ILE A 145 21.19 -9.81 -6.46
N THR A 146 21.49 -10.97 -7.05
CA THR A 146 22.77 -11.65 -6.90
C THR A 146 23.47 -11.76 -8.25
N LEU A 147 24.72 -11.33 -8.30
CA LEU A 147 25.63 -11.51 -9.42
C LEU A 147 26.75 -12.44 -9.01
N THR A 148 26.92 -13.55 -9.73
CA THR A 148 27.99 -14.52 -9.49
C THR A 148 29.07 -14.35 -10.55
N PRO A 149 30.22 -13.72 -10.22
CA PRO A 149 31.31 -13.55 -11.16
C PRO A 149 31.96 -14.90 -11.49
N THR A 150 32.29 -15.12 -12.75
CA THR A 150 32.95 -16.33 -13.27
C THR A 150 34.19 -15.98 -14.10
N GLY A 151 35.05 -16.96 -14.36
CA GLY A 151 36.25 -16.80 -15.16
C GLY A 151 37.46 -16.23 -14.39
N GLY A 152 38.55 -15.97 -15.12
CA GLY A 152 39.87 -15.65 -14.53
C GLY A 152 40.00 -14.28 -13.86
N THR A 153 38.98 -13.44 -13.91
CA THR A 153 38.93 -12.12 -13.24
C THR A 153 38.06 -12.11 -11.99
N ALA A 154 37.25 -13.16 -11.76
CA ALA A 154 36.27 -13.19 -10.67
C ALA A 154 36.90 -12.95 -9.29
N GLY A 155 38.08 -13.52 -9.06
CA GLY A 155 38.84 -13.33 -7.81
C GLY A 155 39.33 -11.89 -7.60
N ARG A 156 39.46 -11.10 -8.67
CA ARG A 156 39.95 -9.72 -8.66
C ARG A 156 38.85 -8.66 -8.57
N LEU A 157 37.57 -9.04 -8.65
CA LEU A 157 36.47 -8.09 -8.47
C LEU A 157 36.44 -7.59 -7.01
N THR A 158 36.54 -6.27 -6.84
CA THR A 158 36.63 -5.59 -5.52
C THR A 158 35.40 -4.74 -5.21
N GLY A 159 34.56 -4.43 -6.20
CA GLY A 159 33.34 -3.66 -5.97
C GLY A 159 32.38 -3.67 -7.15
N ILE A 160 31.10 -3.46 -6.84
CA ILE A 160 30.06 -3.17 -7.83
C ILE A 160 29.29 -1.95 -7.33
N GLN A 161 29.33 -0.87 -8.10
CA GLN A 161 28.48 0.30 -7.89
C GLN A 161 27.40 0.30 -8.96
N ALA A 162 26.13 0.29 -8.58
CA ALA A 162 25.06 0.24 -9.56
C ALA A 162 23.82 1.00 -9.12
N THR A 163 22.99 1.31 -10.11
CA THR A 163 21.65 1.88 -9.97
C THR A 163 20.67 1.03 -10.75
N LEU A 164 19.46 0.87 -10.21
CA LEU A 164 18.32 0.30 -10.93
C LEU A 164 17.35 1.42 -11.29
N THR A 165 17.01 1.52 -12.57
CA THR A 165 16.08 2.52 -13.13
C THR A 165 14.69 1.92 -13.38
N GLY A 166 13.70 2.75 -13.70
CA GLY A 166 12.34 2.27 -14.03
C GLY A 166 11.47 1.99 -12.81
N LEU A 167 11.73 2.69 -11.71
CA LEU A 167 11.11 2.43 -10.41
C LEU A 167 10.02 3.44 -10.09
N ALA A 168 8.94 2.97 -9.45
CA ALA A 168 7.87 3.83 -8.98
C ALA A 168 8.29 4.51 -7.66
N GLY A 169 8.42 5.84 -7.68
CA GLY A 169 8.60 6.62 -6.47
C GLY A 169 7.33 6.79 -5.66
N SER A 170 6.17 6.59 -6.30
CA SER A 170 4.87 6.74 -5.68
C SER A 170 3.92 5.60 -6.05
N TRP A 171 2.95 5.36 -5.18
CA TRP A 171 1.88 4.38 -5.34
C TRP A 171 0.55 5.01 -4.94
N ASP A 172 -0.43 4.95 -5.83
CA ASP A 172 -1.80 5.38 -5.51
C ASP A 172 -2.52 4.24 -4.80
N LEU A 173 -2.81 4.44 -3.51
CA LEU A 173 -3.43 3.42 -2.66
C LEU A 173 -4.93 3.24 -2.97
N ALA A 174 -5.58 4.23 -3.58
CA ALA A 174 -7.00 4.13 -3.96
C ALA A 174 -7.16 3.40 -5.30
N GLU A 175 -6.25 3.68 -6.24
CA GLU A 175 -6.24 3.09 -7.58
C GLU A 175 -5.42 1.79 -7.66
N GLU A 176 -4.67 1.47 -6.61
CA GLU A 176 -3.80 0.29 -6.49
C GLU A 176 -2.78 0.16 -7.63
N LYS A 177 -2.13 1.26 -8.00
CA LYS A 177 -1.19 1.31 -9.13
C LYS A 177 0.00 2.24 -8.87
N PRO A 178 1.16 2.00 -9.52
CA PRO A 178 2.28 2.92 -9.45
C PRO A 178 1.91 4.26 -10.10
N ALA A 179 2.48 5.35 -9.60
CA ALA A 179 2.20 6.71 -10.06
C ALA A 179 3.48 7.54 -10.23
N GLY A 180 3.38 8.61 -11.03
CA GLY A 180 4.48 9.54 -11.28
C GLY A 180 5.42 9.12 -12.40
N LEU A 181 6.64 9.67 -12.37
CA LEU A 181 7.69 9.37 -13.34
C LEU A 181 8.55 8.20 -12.85
N ALA A 182 9.20 7.51 -13.80
CA ALA A 182 10.21 6.51 -13.49
C ALA A 182 11.42 7.17 -12.81
N LEU A 183 11.84 6.59 -11.69
CA LEU A 183 12.99 7.01 -10.91
C LEU A 183 14.03 5.90 -10.81
N SER A 184 15.14 6.20 -10.15
CA SER A 184 16.26 5.29 -9.95
C SER A 184 16.59 5.13 -8.48
N VAL A 185 17.11 3.97 -8.10
CA VAL A 185 17.58 3.64 -6.74
C VAL A 185 19.04 3.19 -6.82
N PRO A 186 19.90 3.58 -5.87
CA PRO A 186 21.23 3.00 -5.78
C PRO A 186 21.15 1.58 -5.22
N LEU A 187 22.03 0.70 -5.68
CA LEU A 187 22.21 -0.66 -5.17
C LEU A 187 23.58 -0.77 -4.51
N GLN A 188 23.57 -1.28 -3.28
CA GLN A 188 24.79 -1.55 -2.53
C GLN A 188 25.08 -3.04 -2.59
N PHE A 189 25.99 -3.43 -3.47
CA PHE A 189 26.42 -4.81 -3.59
C PHE A 189 27.49 -5.14 -2.56
N ALA A 190 27.25 -6.20 -1.79
CA ALA A 190 28.20 -6.76 -0.84
C ALA A 190 28.68 -8.15 -1.32
N LYS A 191 29.99 -8.38 -1.22
CA LYS A 191 30.59 -9.69 -1.51
C LYS A 191 30.19 -10.70 -0.43
N GLN A 192 29.70 -11.85 -0.88
CA GLN A 192 29.26 -12.96 -0.05
C GLN A 192 30.40 -13.96 0.14
N ALA A 193 30.28 -14.83 1.15
CA ALA A 193 31.30 -15.85 1.46
C ALA A 193 31.56 -16.84 0.32
N ASN A 194 30.55 -17.11 -0.51
CA ASN A 194 30.65 -17.97 -1.69
C ASN A 194 31.22 -17.25 -2.93
N GLY A 195 31.63 -15.97 -2.78
CA GLY A 195 32.18 -15.16 -3.86
C GLY A 195 31.16 -14.44 -4.75
N SER A 196 29.85 -14.67 -4.57
CA SER A 196 28.82 -13.87 -5.25
C SER A 196 28.73 -12.46 -4.67
N TRP A 197 28.08 -11.56 -5.40
CA TRP A 197 27.82 -10.19 -4.98
C TRP A 197 26.32 -9.98 -4.90
N GLN A 198 25.85 -9.44 -3.77
CA GLN A 198 24.42 -9.33 -3.50
C GLN A 198 24.03 -7.92 -3.08
N ALA A 199 22.94 -7.43 -3.65
CA ALA A 199 22.28 -6.21 -3.21
C ALA A 199 20.83 -6.51 -2.84
N GLU A 200 20.35 -5.89 -1.77
CA GLU A 200 18.95 -5.91 -1.35
C GLU A 200 18.39 -4.50 -1.32
N VAL A 201 17.19 -4.34 -1.86
CA VAL A 201 16.50 -3.05 -1.94
C VAL A 201 15.00 -3.24 -1.74
N ARG A 202 14.35 -2.27 -1.11
CA ARG A 202 12.90 -2.25 -0.91
C ARG A 202 12.26 -1.21 -1.81
N LEU A 203 11.22 -1.60 -2.54
CA LEU A 203 10.63 -0.79 -3.60
C LEU A 203 9.11 -0.75 -3.47
N LEU A 204 8.51 0.42 -3.70
CA LEU A 204 7.05 0.52 -3.85
C LEU A 204 6.55 -0.19 -5.12
N GLY A 205 7.36 -0.19 -6.17
CA GLY A 205 7.02 -0.85 -7.43
C GLY A 205 7.95 -0.48 -8.58
N ILE A 206 7.63 -1.01 -9.75
CA ILE A 206 8.21 -0.62 -11.04
C ILE A 206 7.18 0.20 -11.83
N ILE A 207 7.66 1.09 -12.70
CA ILE A 207 6.82 1.90 -13.59
C ILE A 207 7.53 2.13 -14.93
N GLY A 208 6.74 2.29 -15.99
CA GLY A 208 7.27 2.44 -17.34
C GLY A 208 7.69 1.09 -17.95
N ALA A 209 8.14 1.15 -19.21
CA ALA A 209 8.40 -0.04 -20.02
C ALA A 209 9.79 -0.65 -19.83
N LYS A 210 10.73 0.07 -19.18
CA LYS A 210 12.12 -0.36 -19.08
C LYS A 210 12.66 -0.22 -17.66
N GLN A 211 13.28 -1.29 -17.17
CA GLN A 211 14.04 -1.34 -15.91
C GLN A 211 15.47 -1.75 -16.23
N GLU A 212 16.42 -0.83 -16.05
CA GLU A 212 17.83 -1.09 -16.38
C GLU A 212 18.69 -1.06 -15.12
N LEU A 213 19.51 -2.09 -14.97
CA LEU A 213 20.66 -2.12 -14.06
C LEU A 213 21.85 -1.49 -14.77
N ARG A 214 22.37 -0.38 -14.23
CA ARG A 214 23.52 0.35 -14.78
C ARG A 214 24.55 0.59 -13.70
N GLY A 215 25.83 0.49 -14.02
CA GLY A 215 26.86 0.66 -13.02
C GLY A 215 28.29 0.45 -13.51
N THR A 216 29.18 0.22 -12.56
CA THR A 216 30.60 -0.03 -12.79
C THR A 216 31.08 -1.16 -11.89
N LEU A 217 31.83 -2.09 -12.48
CA LEU A 217 32.60 -3.09 -11.78
C LEU A 217 34.00 -2.55 -11.53
N HIS A 218 34.49 -2.69 -10.30
CA HIS A 218 35.83 -2.29 -9.90
C HIS A 218 36.70 -3.51 -9.64
N PHE A 219 37.94 -3.46 -10.12
CA PHE A 219 38.89 -4.57 -9.98
C PHE A 219 40.12 -4.17 -9.20
N GLN A 220 40.73 -5.16 -8.57
CA GLN A 220 41.98 -5.02 -7.85
C GLN A 220 43.06 -4.43 -8.77
N ASP A 221 43.77 -3.42 -8.26
CA ASP A 221 44.87 -2.74 -8.94
C ASP A 221 44.51 -2.19 -10.34
N GLY A 222 43.20 -1.98 -10.61
CA GLY A 222 42.72 -1.55 -11.92
C GLY A 222 43.02 -2.56 -13.03
N ASN A 223 43.12 -3.84 -12.69
CA ASN A 223 43.39 -4.91 -13.65
C ASN A 223 42.35 -6.04 -13.55
N PRO A 224 41.39 -6.13 -14.48
CA PRO A 224 41.20 -5.22 -15.61
C PRO A 224 40.80 -3.80 -15.19
N VAL A 225 40.85 -2.87 -16.15
CA VAL A 225 40.23 -1.55 -15.96
C VAL A 225 38.76 -1.73 -15.58
N ASP A 226 38.21 -0.77 -14.84
CA ASP A 226 36.80 -0.74 -14.48
C ASP A 226 35.88 -0.93 -15.69
N LEU A 227 34.84 -1.73 -15.52
CA LEU A 227 33.96 -2.15 -16.62
C LEU A 227 32.52 -1.70 -16.38
N ALA A 228 31.88 -1.19 -17.43
CA ALA A 228 30.49 -0.74 -17.38
C ALA A 228 29.53 -1.94 -17.26
N LEU A 229 28.71 -1.93 -16.22
CA LEU A 229 27.63 -2.88 -15.99
C LEU A 229 26.36 -2.33 -16.65
N GLU A 230 25.79 -3.07 -17.60
CA GLU A 230 24.49 -2.74 -18.18
C GLU A 230 23.66 -4.01 -18.36
N SER A 231 22.40 -3.99 -17.90
CA SER A 231 21.45 -5.08 -18.10
C SER A 231 20.02 -4.57 -18.09
N ASP A 232 19.22 -5.06 -19.03
CA ASP A 232 17.78 -4.89 -19.02
C ASP A 232 17.17 -5.98 -18.11
N LEU A 233 16.40 -5.58 -17.10
CA LEU A 233 15.70 -6.47 -16.15
C LEU A 233 14.18 -6.45 -16.36
N SER A 234 13.68 -5.80 -17.40
CA SER A 234 12.23 -5.53 -17.57
C SER A 234 11.42 -6.82 -17.63
N LYS A 235 11.94 -7.83 -18.33
CA LYS A 235 11.33 -9.17 -18.40
C LYS A 235 11.37 -9.87 -17.04
N ASP A 236 12.49 -9.77 -16.34
CA ASP A 236 12.75 -10.49 -15.10
C ASP A 236 12.02 -9.88 -13.90
N LEU A 237 11.71 -8.58 -13.98
CA LEU A 237 10.87 -7.84 -13.02
C LEU A 237 9.39 -7.85 -13.41
N ALA A 238 8.98 -8.55 -14.46
CA ALA A 238 7.57 -8.66 -14.82
C ALA A 238 6.73 -9.22 -13.64
N GLY A 239 5.65 -8.53 -13.28
CA GLY A 239 4.83 -8.87 -12.11
C GLY A 239 5.41 -8.42 -10.77
N PHE A 240 6.46 -7.58 -10.74
CA PHE A 240 6.99 -7.06 -9.48
C PHE A 240 5.92 -6.38 -8.61
N ASN A 241 4.98 -5.70 -9.24
CA ASN A 241 3.90 -4.95 -8.60
C ASN A 241 2.77 -5.82 -8.03
N THR A 242 2.77 -7.14 -8.26
CA THR A 242 1.77 -8.08 -7.74
C THR A 242 2.38 -8.96 -6.65
N ASP A 243 1.56 -9.42 -5.71
CA ASP A 243 1.96 -10.31 -4.61
C ASP A 243 3.23 -9.84 -3.88
N LYS A 244 3.28 -8.55 -3.55
CA LYS A 244 4.46 -7.90 -2.95
C LYS A 244 4.83 -8.42 -1.55
N HIS A 245 3.97 -9.23 -0.94
CA HIS A 245 4.23 -9.99 0.27
C HIS A 245 5.14 -11.21 0.04
N ILE A 246 5.49 -11.52 -1.20
CA ILE A 246 6.49 -12.52 -1.56
C ILE A 246 7.74 -11.76 -2.02
N PRO A 247 8.90 -11.89 -1.36
CA PRO A 247 10.16 -11.34 -1.86
C PRO A 247 10.42 -11.72 -3.33
N MET A 248 11.19 -10.91 -4.05
CA MET A 248 11.66 -11.27 -5.39
C MET A 248 13.17 -11.39 -5.38
N SER A 249 13.68 -12.54 -5.81
CA SER A 249 15.11 -12.83 -5.90
C SER A 249 15.49 -13.07 -7.36
N LEU A 250 16.47 -12.32 -7.86
CA LEU A 250 17.04 -12.43 -9.20
C LEU A 250 18.51 -12.80 -9.11
N ASN A 251 18.91 -13.82 -9.85
CA ASN A 251 20.28 -14.31 -9.86
C ASN A 251 20.81 -14.41 -11.29
N ALA A 252 22.03 -13.94 -11.53
CA ALA A 252 22.71 -14.12 -12.81
C ALA A 252 24.20 -14.44 -12.60
N THR A 253 24.78 -15.12 -13.58
CA THR A 253 26.24 -15.26 -13.67
C THR A 253 26.79 -14.15 -14.55
N MET A 254 27.99 -13.68 -14.20
CA MET A 254 28.64 -12.55 -14.84
C MET A 254 30.06 -12.94 -15.24
N GLU A 255 30.37 -12.87 -16.52
CA GLU A 255 31.69 -13.21 -17.03
C GLU A 255 32.33 -11.99 -17.70
N THR A 256 33.63 -11.78 -17.44
CA THR A 256 34.40 -10.77 -18.16
C THR A 256 35.14 -11.42 -19.33
N TYR A 257 34.99 -10.86 -20.52
CA TYR A 257 35.69 -11.31 -21.73
C TYR A 257 36.88 -10.41 -22.03
N THR A 258 37.89 -10.97 -22.69
CA THR A 258 39.14 -10.25 -23.00
C THR A 258 39.54 -10.30 -24.47
N GLU A 259 38.87 -11.13 -25.28
CA GLU A 259 39.30 -11.45 -26.66
C GLU A 259 39.20 -10.26 -27.64
N ALA A 260 38.49 -9.18 -27.29
CA ALA A 260 38.40 -7.95 -28.10
C ALA A 260 38.54 -6.65 -27.26
N GLY A 261 39.15 -6.75 -26.08
CA GLY A 261 39.06 -5.74 -25.01
C GLY A 261 38.19 -6.25 -23.85
N PHE A 262 38.30 -5.61 -22.68
CA PHE A 262 37.55 -6.03 -21.51
C PHE A 262 36.08 -5.62 -21.63
N SER A 263 35.17 -6.60 -21.58
CA SER A 263 33.72 -6.38 -21.53
C SER A 263 33.07 -7.34 -20.55
N ILE A 264 31.83 -7.06 -20.14
CA ILE A 264 31.04 -7.92 -19.26
C ILE A 264 29.90 -8.52 -20.06
N ARG A 265 29.64 -9.81 -19.83
CA ARG A 265 28.37 -10.44 -20.19
C ARG A 265 27.67 -10.87 -18.92
N ILE A 266 26.43 -10.44 -18.77
CA ILE A 266 25.50 -11.03 -17.81
C ILE A 266 24.72 -12.10 -18.56
N ASN A 267 24.75 -13.32 -18.04
CA ASN A 267 23.91 -14.40 -18.57
C ASN A 267 22.46 -14.23 -18.09
N ASP A 268 21.53 -14.96 -18.70
CA ASP A 268 20.10 -14.82 -18.40
C ASP A 268 19.81 -14.82 -16.90
N TRP A 269 19.05 -13.81 -16.46
CA TRP A 269 18.58 -13.70 -15.10
C TRP A 269 17.59 -14.82 -14.80
N LYS A 270 17.75 -15.40 -13.61
CA LYS A 270 16.88 -16.43 -13.08
C LYS A 270 16.17 -15.90 -11.86
N ARG A 271 14.84 -15.94 -11.92
CA ARG A 271 14.01 -15.72 -10.73
C ARG A 271 14.12 -16.95 -9.83
N GLU A 272 14.53 -16.76 -8.59
CA GLU A 272 14.34 -17.78 -7.58
C GLU A 272 12.86 -17.80 -7.18
N THR A 273 12.18 -18.89 -7.48
CA THR A 273 10.89 -19.19 -6.88
C THR A 273 11.13 -19.59 -5.43
N GLU A 274 10.99 -18.65 -4.51
CA GLU A 274 10.70 -19.01 -3.12
C GLU A 274 9.31 -19.64 -3.12
N THR A 275 9.24 -20.94 -2.86
CA THR A 275 7.98 -21.61 -2.55
C THR A 275 7.51 -21.02 -1.24
N GLY A 276 6.64 -20.00 -1.31
CA GLY A 276 5.82 -19.63 -0.18
C GLY A 276 5.01 -20.85 0.21
N THR A 277 5.35 -21.49 1.33
CA THR A 277 4.44 -22.42 1.97
C THR A 277 3.19 -21.62 2.31
N ALA A 278 2.11 -21.89 1.58
CA ALA A 278 0.77 -21.52 2.00
C ALA A 278 0.54 -22.23 3.35
N ASN A 279 0.50 -21.45 4.42
CA ASN A 279 -0.13 -21.88 5.67
C ASN A 279 -1.63 -21.64 5.55
#